data_AF-A0A166CXN0-F1
#
_entry.id   AF-A0A166CXN0-F1
#
_cell.length_a   1.000
_cell.length_b   1.000
_cell.length_c   1.000
_cell.angle_alpha   90.00
_cell.angle_beta   90.00
_cell.angle_gamma   90.00
#
_symmetry.space_group_name_H-M   'P 1'
#
loop_
_entity.id
_entity.type
_entity.pdbx_description
1 polymer ?
#
loop_
_entity_poly.entity_id
_entity_poly.type
_entity_poly.pdbx_seq_one_letter_code
_entity_poly.pdbx_strand_id
1 'polypeptide(L)'
;MEVNIIPEETEEIMYCTPEKVITLTGVQPRHYNYDTENEEENETKLNELLNDYIITASEMINEYTNNNFIENIPHTISFVCSLIVSNIITRNTVRRDIPFRQKDNWDQELVQVELFTDEIKELLEPFIVSDEEEVATNDITFFAITGEN
;
A
#
# COMPACT_ATOMS: atom_id res chain seq x y z
N MET A 1 -13.30 5.38 -37.27
CA MET A 1 -12.68 4.24 -36.57
C MET A 1 -12.58 4.66 -35.13
N GLU A 2 -13.57 4.29 -34.33
CA GLU A 2 -13.56 4.57 -32.90
C GLU A 2 -12.63 3.55 -32.26
N VAL A 3 -11.56 4.04 -31.64
CA VAL A 3 -10.64 3.21 -30.86
C VAL A 3 -11.36 2.91 -29.56
N ASN A 4 -11.93 1.71 -29.47
CA ASN A 4 -12.51 1.18 -28.25
C ASN A 4 -11.35 0.82 -27.32
N ILE A 5 -10.96 1.75 -26.44
CA ILE A 5 -10.02 1.49 -25.36
C ILE A 5 -10.83 0.70 -24.32
N ILE A 6 -10.66 -0.62 -24.33
CA ILE A 6 -11.16 -1.47 -23.24
C ILE A 6 -10.30 -1.08 -22.02
N PRO A 7 -10.91 -0.62 -20.91
CA PRO A 7 -10.15 -0.38 -19.69
C PRO A 7 -9.57 -1.72 -19.24
N GLU A 8 -8.25 -1.76 -19.11
CA GLU A 8 -7.50 -2.88 -18.53
C GLU A 8 -8.07 -3.12 -17.12
N GLU A 9 -8.58 -4.33 -16.85
CA GLU A 9 -9.02 -4.70 -15.51
C GLU A 9 -7.82 -4.56 -14.58
N THR A 10 -7.79 -3.49 -13.78
CA THR A 10 -6.77 -3.31 -12.75
C THR A 10 -7.03 -4.34 -11.67
N GLU A 11 -6.30 -5.44 -11.71
CA GLU A 11 -6.30 -6.44 -10.66
C GLU A 11 -5.85 -5.75 -9.35
N GLU A 12 -6.67 -5.83 -8.30
CA GLU A 12 -6.38 -5.20 -7.01
C GLU A 12 -5.19 -5.93 -6.36
N ILE A 13 -4.01 -5.30 -6.40
CA ILE A 13 -2.79 -5.92 -5.88
C ILE A 13 -2.72 -5.75 -4.35
N MET A 14 -2.55 -6.85 -3.64
CA MET A 14 -2.43 -6.88 -2.18
C MET A 14 -1.09 -7.48 -1.74
N TYR A 15 -0.24 -6.69 -1.07
CA TYR A 15 1.06 -7.15 -0.58
C TYR A 15 1.05 -7.74 0.84
N CYS A 16 -0.04 -7.57 1.56
CA CYS A 16 -0.20 -8.10 2.90
C CYS A 16 -1.64 -8.58 3.14
N THR A 17 -1.88 -9.23 4.28
CA THR A 17 -3.19 -9.79 4.63
C THR A 17 -3.78 -9.08 5.86
N PRO A 18 -5.12 -9.01 5.97
CA PRO A 18 -5.77 -8.48 7.18
C PRO A 18 -5.31 -9.15 8.46
N GLU A 19 -5.13 -10.48 8.46
CA GLU A 19 -4.66 -11.24 9.63
C GLU A 19 -3.30 -10.76 10.13
N LYS A 20 -2.35 -10.51 9.22
CA LYS A 20 -1.01 -10.01 9.56
C LYS A 20 -1.08 -8.60 10.15
N VAL A 21 -1.94 -7.74 9.61
CA VAL A 21 -2.19 -6.39 10.12
C VAL A 21 -2.85 -6.43 11.50
N ILE A 22 -3.84 -7.29 11.72
CA ILE A 22 -4.50 -7.49 13.01
C ILE A 22 -3.48 -7.95 14.06
N THR A 23 -2.63 -8.91 13.70
CA THR A 23 -1.57 -9.41 14.59
C THR A 23 -0.59 -8.30 14.99
N LEU A 24 -0.24 -7.43 14.05
CA LEU A 24 0.72 -6.34 14.28
C LEU A 24 0.13 -5.19 15.10
N THR A 25 -1.12 -4.82 14.84
CA THR A 25 -1.76 -3.61 15.40
C THR A 25 -2.65 -3.90 16.61
N GLY A 26 -3.09 -5.15 16.79
CA GLY A 26 -4.08 -5.53 17.79
C GLY A 26 -5.47 -4.91 17.54
N VAL A 27 -5.74 -4.45 16.31
CA VAL A 27 -7.02 -3.83 15.97
C VAL A 27 -8.16 -4.85 16.02
N GLN A 28 -9.32 -4.43 16.51
CA GLN A 28 -10.48 -5.28 16.72
C GLN A 28 -11.76 -4.52 16.29
N PRO A 29 -12.86 -5.24 15.97
CA PRO A 29 -14.08 -4.59 15.50
C PRO A 29 -14.63 -3.52 16.45
N ARG A 30 -14.53 -3.77 17.77
CA ARG A 30 -14.91 -2.81 18.82
C ARG A 30 -14.18 -1.47 18.73
N HIS A 31 -12.97 -1.43 18.17
CA HIS A 31 -12.24 -0.17 17.97
C HIS A 31 -12.90 0.70 16.91
N TYR A 32 -13.78 0.16 16.05
CA TYR A 32 -14.52 0.91 15.03
C TYR A 32 -16.02 1.01 15.31
N ASN A 33 -16.44 0.72 16.55
CA ASN A 33 -17.85 0.65 16.94
C ASN A 33 -18.67 -0.38 16.14
N TYR A 34 -18.02 -1.44 15.66
CA TYR A 34 -18.72 -2.61 15.16
C TYR A 34 -19.13 -3.45 16.37
N ASP A 35 -20.40 -3.30 16.76
CA ASP A 35 -21.00 -3.96 17.93
C ASP A 35 -22.39 -4.50 17.54
N THR A 36 -22.44 -5.26 16.45
CA THR A 36 -23.63 -6.06 16.13
C THR A 36 -23.64 -7.32 16.99
N GLU A 37 -24.82 -7.91 17.19
CA GLU A 37 -24.95 -9.22 17.87
C GLU A 37 -24.25 -10.38 17.12
N ASN A 38 -23.78 -10.14 15.90
CA ASN A 38 -23.14 -11.12 15.04
C ASN A 38 -21.63 -10.87 14.94
N GLU A 39 -20.84 -11.70 15.61
CA GLU A 39 -19.38 -11.61 15.63
C GLU A 39 -18.74 -11.79 14.24
N GLU A 40 -19.26 -12.72 13.42
CA GLU A 40 -18.77 -12.97 12.06
C GLU A 40 -18.96 -11.76 11.13
N GLU A 41 -20.08 -11.04 11.29
CA GLU A 41 -20.35 -9.82 10.53
C GLU A 41 -19.38 -8.69 10.93
N ASN A 42 -19.09 -8.56 12.22
CA ASN A 42 -18.15 -7.57 12.74
C ASN A 42 -16.72 -7.84 12.25
N GLU A 43 -16.30 -9.10 12.20
CA GLU A 43 -15.02 -9.51 11.62
C GLU A 43 -14.94 -9.27 10.12
N THR A 44 -16.03 -9.58 9.39
CA THR A 44 -16.11 -9.33 7.94
C THR A 44 -15.92 -7.84 7.63
N LYS A 45 -16.64 -6.95 8.33
CA LYS A 45 -16.52 -5.50 8.18
C LYS A 45 -15.11 -4.99 8.48
N LEU A 46 -14.45 -5.55 9.50
CA LEU A 46 -13.07 -5.20 9.80
C LEU A 46 -12.14 -5.64 8.67
N ASN A 47 -12.29 -6.87 8.17
CA ASN A 47 -11.46 -7.37 7.08
C ASN A 47 -11.66 -6.57 5.79
N GLU A 48 -12.88 -6.18 5.46
CA GLU A 48 -13.18 -5.28 4.33
C GLU A 48 -12.44 -3.94 4.47
N LEU A 49 -12.56 -3.29 5.63
CA LEU A 49 -11.84 -2.04 5.90
C LEU A 49 -10.32 -2.19 5.79
N LEU A 50 -9.79 -3.31 6.29
CA LEU A 50 -8.36 -3.60 6.22
C LEU A 50 -7.91 -3.87 4.79
N ASN A 51 -8.72 -4.55 3.97
CA ASN A 51 -8.43 -4.76 2.55
C ASN A 51 -8.31 -3.41 1.83
N ASP A 52 -9.22 -2.46 2.07
CA ASP A 52 -9.14 -1.12 1.47
C ASP A 52 -7.82 -0.41 1.82
N TYR A 53 -7.40 -0.50 3.09
CA TYR A 53 -6.13 0.08 3.52
C TYR A 53 -4.93 -0.64 2.93
N ILE A 54 -5.00 -1.97 2.77
CA ILE A 54 -3.95 -2.78 2.16
C ILE A 54 -3.81 -2.43 0.68
N ILE A 55 -4.91 -2.32 -0.06
CA ILE A 55 -4.91 -1.92 -1.48
C ILE A 55 -4.25 -0.55 -1.61
N THR A 56 -4.70 0.43 -0.81
CA THR A 56 -4.10 1.77 -0.79
C THR A 56 -2.59 1.71 -0.51
N ALA A 57 -2.16 0.90 0.46
CA ALA A 57 -0.75 0.75 0.80
C ALA A 57 0.06 0.08 -0.32
N SER A 58 -0.50 -0.92 -0.99
CA SER A 58 0.12 -1.57 -2.15
C SER A 58 0.29 -0.59 -3.31
N GLU A 59 -0.72 0.22 -3.61
CA GLU A 59 -0.65 1.26 -4.64
C GLU A 59 0.46 2.28 -4.31
N MET A 60 0.53 2.75 -3.06
CA MET A 60 1.61 3.65 -2.62
C MET A 60 2.99 3.03 -2.80
N ILE A 61 3.15 1.73 -2.53
CA ILE A 61 4.41 1.01 -2.78
C ILE A 61 4.70 0.98 -4.28
N ASN A 62 3.73 0.63 -5.11
CA ASN A 62 3.90 0.53 -6.56
C ASN A 62 4.32 1.86 -7.17
N GLU A 63 3.65 2.94 -6.78
CA GLU A 63 3.99 4.30 -7.21
C GLU A 63 5.39 4.70 -6.77
N TYR A 64 5.81 4.32 -5.56
CA TYR A 64 7.13 4.65 -5.04
C TYR A 64 8.25 3.85 -5.70
N THR A 65 8.05 2.55 -5.92
CA THR A 65 9.04 1.65 -6.51
C THR A 65 9.01 1.64 -8.04
N ASN A 66 7.99 2.24 -8.67
CA ASN A 66 7.71 2.12 -10.09
C ASN A 66 7.69 0.64 -10.56
N ASN A 67 7.07 -0.23 -9.76
CA ASN A 67 7.13 -1.67 -9.94
C ASN A 67 5.88 -2.36 -9.36
N ASN A 68 5.43 -3.44 -9.99
CA ASN A 68 4.28 -4.25 -9.56
C ASN A 68 4.74 -5.68 -9.28
N PHE A 69 4.54 -6.16 -8.05
CA PHE A 69 4.97 -7.50 -7.62
C PHE A 69 3.81 -8.50 -7.72
N ILE A 70 3.60 -9.11 -8.89
CA ILE A 70 2.42 -9.97 -9.14
C ILE A 70 2.61 -11.39 -8.59
N GLU A 71 3.71 -12.07 -8.91
CA GLU A 71 3.86 -13.50 -8.59
C GLU A 71 4.79 -13.79 -7.40
N ASN A 72 5.76 -12.92 -7.13
CA ASN A 72 6.78 -13.14 -6.11
C ASN A 72 6.98 -11.89 -5.27
N ILE A 73 6.02 -11.61 -4.40
CA ILE A 73 6.06 -10.46 -3.48
C ILE A 73 7.18 -10.68 -2.47
N PRO A 74 8.25 -9.85 -2.47
CA PRO A 74 9.32 -9.98 -1.50
C PRO A 74 8.81 -9.82 -0.07
N HIS A 75 9.36 -10.57 0.88
CA HIS A 75 8.97 -10.46 2.29
C HIS A 75 9.10 -9.03 2.84
N THR A 76 10.10 -8.28 2.37
CA THR A 76 10.27 -6.86 2.69
C THR A 76 9.08 -6.03 2.22
N ILE A 77 8.62 -6.21 0.98
CA ILE A 77 7.44 -5.50 0.45
C ILE A 77 6.19 -5.83 1.27
N SER A 78 5.99 -7.10 1.60
CA SER A 78 4.86 -7.52 2.47
C SER A 78 4.93 -6.92 3.87
N PHE A 79 6.14 -6.81 4.43
CA PHE A 79 6.35 -6.18 5.73
C PHE A 79 6.09 -4.67 5.68
N VAL A 80 6.62 -3.98 4.66
CA VAL A 80 6.39 -2.54 4.45
C VAL A 80 4.90 -2.23 4.26
N CYS A 81 4.18 -3.03 3.47
CA CYS A 81 2.72 -2.94 3.36
C CYS A 81 2.04 -2.96 4.73
N SER A 82 2.45 -3.89 5.60
CA SER A 82 1.90 -4.01 6.95
C SER A 82 2.22 -2.79 7.83
N LEU A 83 3.42 -2.20 7.67
CA LEU A 83 3.82 -0.98 8.40
C LEU A 83 3.01 0.24 7.95
N ILE A 84 2.84 0.44 6.64
CA ILE A 84 2.05 1.55 6.09
C ILE A 84 0.61 1.45 6.58
N VAL A 85 0.00 0.26 6.51
CA VAL A 85 -1.37 0.05 7.03
C VAL A 85 -1.45 0.32 8.53
N SER A 86 -0.44 -0.09 9.31
CA SER A 86 -0.37 0.21 10.74
C SER A 86 -0.29 1.71 11.02
N ASN A 87 0.44 2.46 10.20
CA ASN A 87 0.50 3.93 10.28
C ASN A 87 -0.86 4.56 9.94
N ILE A 88 -1.57 4.05 8.93
CA ILE A 88 -2.94 4.49 8.59
C ILE A 88 -3.88 4.29 9.78
N ILE A 89 -3.89 3.09 10.37
CA ILE A 89 -4.73 2.76 11.53
C ILE A 89 -4.40 3.66 12.72
N THR A 90 -3.11 3.83 13.03
CA THR A 90 -2.64 4.66 14.14
C THR A 90 -3.06 6.12 13.94
N ARG A 91 -2.87 6.66 12.73
CA ARG A 91 -3.26 8.02 12.38
C ARG A 91 -4.77 8.23 12.54
N ASN A 92 -5.59 7.29 12.08
CA ASN A 92 -7.04 7.37 12.20
C ASN A 92 -7.50 7.30 13.67
N THR A 93 -6.87 6.43 14.46
CA THR A 93 -7.14 6.27 15.89
C THR A 93 -6.77 7.55 16.66
N VAL A 94 -5.57 8.08 16.45
CA VAL A 94 -5.12 9.32 17.08
C VAL A 94 -6.05 10.47 16.74
N ARG A 95 -6.45 10.63 15.47
CA ARG A 95 -7.38 11.69 15.04
C ARG A 95 -8.76 11.58 15.67
N ARG A 96 -9.26 10.36 15.86
CA ARG A 96 -10.55 10.14 16.53
C ARG A 96 -10.46 10.45 18.01
N ASP A 97 -9.35 10.09 18.65
CA ASP A 97 -9.23 10.11 20.11
C ASP A 97 -8.70 11.46 20.64
N ILE A 98 -8.17 12.35 19.79
CA ILE A 98 -7.86 13.74 20.16
C ILE A 98 -9.17 14.44 20.55
N PRO A 99 -9.38 14.77 21.84
CA PRO A 99 -10.59 15.45 22.25
C PRO A 99 -10.55 16.89 21.72
N PHE A 100 -11.65 17.33 21.09
CA PHE A 100 -11.96 18.74 20.82
C PHE A 100 -12.13 19.59 22.11
N ARG A 101 -11.33 19.34 23.17
CA ARG A 101 -11.28 20.21 24.34
C ARG A 101 -10.33 21.37 24.06
N GLN A 102 -10.81 22.28 23.19
CA GLN A 102 -10.40 23.68 23.25
C GLN A 102 -10.93 24.28 24.56
N LYS A 103 -10.03 24.43 25.53
CA LYS A 103 -10.04 25.59 26.42
C LYS A 103 -8.62 25.78 26.94
N ASP A 104 -7.98 26.83 26.44
CA ASP A 104 -6.87 27.57 27.04
C ASP A 104 -5.41 27.29 26.67
N ASN A 105 -5.04 26.32 25.82
CA ASN A 105 -3.64 26.19 25.35
C ASN A 105 -3.54 26.03 23.82
N TRP A 106 -3.03 27.06 23.15
CA TRP A 106 -2.77 27.15 21.71
C TRP A 106 -1.47 26.44 21.27
N ASP A 107 -1.05 25.38 21.98
CA ASP A 107 0.06 24.50 21.58
C ASP A 107 -0.44 23.05 21.52
N GLN A 108 -1.48 22.82 20.72
CA GLN A 108 -1.79 21.45 20.29
C GLN A 108 -0.91 21.16 19.08
N GLU A 109 0.32 20.70 19.32
CA GLU A 109 1.07 20.00 18.27
C GLU A 109 0.22 18.79 17.87
N LEU A 110 -0.45 18.89 16.73
CA LEU A 110 -1.08 17.77 16.06
C LEU A 110 -0.01 16.70 15.89
N VAL A 111 -0.14 15.57 16.58
CA VAL A 111 0.75 14.42 16.36
C VAL A 111 0.60 14.01 14.90
N GLN A 112 1.57 14.41 14.07
CA GLN A 112 1.60 14.06 12.66
C GLN A 112 2.15 12.64 12.57
N VAL A 113 1.25 11.67 12.46
CA VAL A 113 1.65 10.31 12.06
C VAL A 113 1.84 10.35 10.55
N GLU A 114 3.10 10.27 10.11
CA GLU A 114 3.45 10.11 8.71
C GLU A 114 3.10 8.68 8.27
N LEU A 115 2.49 8.55 7.09
CA LEU A 115 2.09 7.23 6.56
C LEU A 115 3.28 6.50 5.95
N PHE A 116 4.17 7.25 5.32
CA PHE A 116 5.29 6.77 4.51
C PHE A 116 6.59 7.37 5.04
N THR A 117 7.08 6.81 6.14
CA THR A 117 8.24 7.33 6.88
C THR A 117 9.55 7.12 6.12
N ASP A 118 10.61 7.80 6.56
CA ASP A 118 11.94 7.62 5.96
C ASP A 118 12.47 6.19 6.12
N GLU A 119 12.15 5.48 7.22
CA GLU A 119 12.53 4.07 7.36
C GLU A 119 11.81 3.17 6.33
N ILE A 120 10.55 3.48 5.99
CA ILE A 120 9.82 2.78 4.93
C ILE A 120 10.50 3.02 3.58
N LYS A 121 10.89 4.27 3.30
CA LYS A 121 11.59 4.64 2.06
C LYS A 121 12.92 3.91 1.91
N GLU A 122 13.71 3.83 2.98
CA GLU A 122 14.99 3.10 3.03
C GLU A 122 14.80 1.61 2.74
N LEU A 123 13.74 0.99 3.28
CA LEU A 123 13.43 -0.43 3.02
C LEU A 123 12.99 -0.69 1.58
N LEU A 124 12.41 0.31 0.91
CA LEU A 124 11.92 0.22 -0.46
C LEU A 124 12.97 0.61 -1.50
N GLU A 125 14.01 1.34 -1.13
CA GLU A 125 15.08 1.82 -2.02
C GLU A 125 15.63 0.72 -2.96
N PRO A 126 15.91 -0.52 -2.51
CA PRO A 126 16.44 -1.57 -3.37
C PRO A 126 15.46 -2.08 -4.44
N PHE A 127 14.19 -1.71 -4.36
CA PHE A 127 13.13 -2.19 -5.23
C PHE A 127 12.69 -1.15 -6.27
N ILE A 128 13.25 0.06 -6.21
CA ILE A 128 12.94 1.14 -7.15
C ILE A 128 13.50 0.79 -8.53
N VAL A 129 12.62 0.64 -9.51
CA VAL A 129 13.00 0.45 -10.91
C VAL A 129 13.18 1.81 -11.55
N SER A 130 14.41 2.12 -11.93
CA SER A 130 14.72 3.30 -12.75
C SER A 130 14.67 2.94 -14.23
N ASP A 131 14.19 3.87 -15.07
CA ASP A 131 14.11 3.71 -16.53
C ASP A 131 15.45 3.31 -17.18
N GLU A 132 16.58 3.53 -16.50
CA GLU A 132 17.92 3.20 -17.01
C GLU A 132 18.22 1.69 -17.05
N GLU A 133 17.60 0.87 -16.18
CA GLU A 133 17.84 -0.57 -16.14
C GLU A 133 17.10 -1.33 -17.27
N GLU A 134 15.98 -0.79 -17.77
CA GLU A 134 15.24 -1.36 -18.90
C GLU A 134 16.02 -1.27 -20.23
N VAL A 135 16.96 -0.32 -20.33
CA VAL A 135 17.78 -0.10 -21.54
C VAL A 135 18.92 -1.13 -21.64
N ALA A 136 19.36 -1.71 -20.53
CA ALA A 136 20.54 -2.59 -20.50
C ALA A 136 20.29 -4.03 -20.99
N THR A 137 19.04 -4.46 -21.15
CA THR A 137 18.71 -5.85 -21.52
C THR A 137 18.23 -6.02 -22.97
N ASN A 138 18.00 -4.94 -23.71
CA ASN A 138 17.66 -4.99 -25.12
C ASN A 138 18.92 -5.00 -26.00
N ASP A 139 19.60 -6.14 -26.06
CA ASP A 139 20.55 -6.43 -27.15
C ASP A 139 19.76 -6.47 -28.48
N ILE A 140 19.65 -5.32 -29.15
CA ILE A 140 19.05 -5.23 -30.49
C ILE A 140 20.02 -5.87 -31.49
N THR A 141 19.89 -7.17 -31.73
CA THR A 141 20.60 -7.84 -32.83
C THR A 141 20.02 -7.40 -34.18
N PHE A 142 20.77 -6.55 -34.90
CA PHE A 142 20.49 -6.22 -36.29
C PHE A 142 21.04 -7.32 -37.22
N PHE A 143 20.17 -8.00 -37.95
CA PHE A 143 20.57 -8.81 -39.10
C PHE A 143 20.59 -7.93 -40.36
N ALA A 144 21.78 -7.50 -40.78
CA ALA A 144 21.96 -6.90 -42.10
C ALA A 144 22.01 -8.02 -43.15
N ILE A 145 20.93 -8.16 -43.94
CA ILE A 145 20.96 -8.98 -45.16
C ILE A 145 21.55 -8.10 -46.27
N THR A 146 22.85 -8.23 -46.52
CA THR A 146 23.45 -7.70 -47.76
C THR A 146 23.17 -8.72 -48.87
N GLY A 147 22.22 -8.41 -49.74
CA GLY A 147 22.03 -9.17 -50.97
C GLY A 147 23.24 -8.97 -51.89
N GLU A 148 24.07 -10.00 -52.04
CA GLU A 148 24.98 -10.10 -53.16
C GLU A 148 24.18 -10.56 -54.40
N ASN A 149 24.39 -9.85 -55.52
CA ASN A 149 23.78 -10.10 -56.83
C ASN A 149 24.23 -11.41 -57.46
#